data_AF-A0A2N5IVK7-F1
#
_entry.id   AF-A0A2N5IVK7-F1
#
_cell.length_a   1.000
_cell.length_b   1.000
_cell.length_c   1.000
_cell.angle_alpha   90.00
_cell.angle_beta   90.00
_cell.angle_gamma   90.00
#
_symmetry.space_group_name_H-M   'P 1'
#
loop_
_entity.id
_entity.type
_entity.pdbx_description
1 polymer ?
#
loop_
_entity_poly.entity_id
_entity_poly.type
_entity_poly.pdbx_seq_one_letter_code
_entity_poly.pdbx_strand_id
1 'polypeptide(L)'
;PWTPTTSGTASIIRTTASPSTTWTAGCCRPILSMPPLDPPHGDGDTPRPDDPTLAEALAGFHTVVDNALHSTDWEHACLNLAISASALAAFTNSVEDERHELCNENDLLSSEIRCYMENVARYADSATASIALGEITKAAYEPELQFYDPVNAAMLLASATAFARHGDKTMWAYDVVDTALERFGEHHDTDLPHEALVASRRVLRRYMLMVAYDVRRLAGDDEGCAALWREHPDMAPLTLMRVVTLFNARRFREARETVEAFLATVTDRAQADAHIMHNGLLPELLPHGWRTLLECCAEGMGDSARLADLYRDYIIRGNDKRDAAYVNRLRRLLSTERPGDVDDADDARWHDEARRLARRCARDIAERITSRPEMTTVDDGYRAVRRSSWRNPAYEKLIVDERLTDDALTYCVTIVYPPLPLLKTMAIGHPDKARETILEAMPQGALSEDDVMRLLHADAADLSRPSGAGRAPKAGASRPGMARLSATRAVYRQIAKQLRRYADVFDTDSARLVADLIIRRYPNRPALREELAFIRG
;
A
#
# COMPACT_ATOMS: atom_id res chain seq x y z
N PRO A 1 24.92 -39.93 -34.87
CA PRO A 1 25.13 -41.05 -33.93
C PRO A 1 25.48 -40.52 -32.53
N TRP A 2 24.77 -41.02 -31.52
CA TRP A 2 24.84 -40.69 -30.09
C TRP A 2 23.93 -39.55 -29.61
N THR A 3 22.74 -39.97 -29.21
CA THR A 3 21.81 -39.34 -28.25
C THR A 3 22.47 -39.14 -26.88
N PRO A 4 22.11 -38.09 -26.11
CA PRO A 4 22.31 -38.05 -24.67
C PRO A 4 21.02 -38.38 -23.91
N THR A 5 21.19 -39.25 -22.93
CA THR A 5 20.25 -39.72 -21.91
C THR A 5 19.86 -38.63 -20.93
N THR A 6 18.58 -38.68 -20.54
CA THR A 6 17.91 -37.90 -19.51
C THR A 6 18.43 -38.23 -18.10
N SER A 7 18.79 -37.19 -17.33
CA SER A 7 18.73 -37.24 -15.87
C SER A 7 18.27 -35.87 -15.35
N GLY A 8 17.20 -35.90 -14.56
CA GLY A 8 16.43 -34.73 -14.14
C GLY A 8 16.99 -34.10 -12.86
N THR A 9 17.24 -32.81 -12.93
CA THR A 9 17.21 -31.87 -11.81
C THR A 9 16.18 -30.81 -12.16
N ALA A 10 15.12 -30.74 -11.35
CA ALA A 10 13.98 -29.86 -11.55
C ALA A 10 14.37 -28.40 -11.26
N SER A 11 14.76 -27.69 -12.31
CA SER A 11 14.81 -26.22 -12.34
C SER A 11 13.36 -25.70 -12.40
N ILE A 12 12.91 -25.09 -11.32
CA ILE A 12 11.59 -24.46 -11.23
C ILE A 12 11.75 -22.98 -11.63
N ILE A 13 10.99 -22.62 -12.69
CA ILE A 13 10.84 -21.32 -13.35
C ILE A 13 11.79 -21.09 -14.55
N ARG A 14 11.42 -21.71 -15.69
CA ARG A 14 11.61 -21.12 -17.01
C ARG A 14 10.58 -19.99 -17.18
N THR A 15 11.03 -18.75 -17.19
CA THR A 15 10.32 -17.66 -17.85
C THR A 15 11.00 -17.42 -19.18
N THR A 16 10.34 -17.84 -20.25
CA THR A 16 10.70 -17.50 -21.63
C THR A 16 10.48 -16.02 -21.84
N ALA A 17 11.55 -15.22 -21.85
CA ALA A 17 11.54 -13.86 -22.39
C ALA A 17 12.70 -13.76 -23.39
N SER A 18 12.34 -13.59 -24.66
CA SER A 18 13.24 -13.40 -25.79
C SER A 18 14.02 -12.09 -25.64
N PRO A 19 15.29 -12.00 -26.09
CA PRO A 19 16.10 -10.78 -25.99
C PRO A 19 15.83 -9.89 -27.20
N SER A 20 14.68 -9.22 -27.23
CA SER A 20 14.38 -8.16 -28.22
C SER A 20 13.18 -7.34 -27.76
N THR A 21 13.36 -6.52 -26.74
CA THR A 21 12.39 -5.48 -26.39
C THR A 21 13.14 -4.19 -26.10
N THR A 22 13.36 -3.41 -27.15
CA THR A 22 13.61 -1.98 -27.06
C THR A 22 12.48 -1.34 -26.26
N TRP A 23 12.81 -0.81 -25.09
CA TRP A 23 11.93 -0.01 -24.24
C TRP A 23 11.62 1.32 -24.93
N THR A 24 10.66 1.29 -25.84
CA THR A 24 10.09 2.46 -26.50
C THR A 24 8.58 2.21 -26.59
N ALA A 25 7.77 3.16 -26.10
CA ALA A 25 6.30 3.23 -26.17
C ALA A 25 5.46 2.75 -24.95
N GLY A 26 6.01 2.71 -23.71
CA GLY A 26 5.25 2.33 -22.51
C GLY A 26 5.12 3.35 -21.37
N CYS A 27 5.82 4.49 -21.42
CA CYS A 27 6.03 5.33 -20.22
C CYS A 27 5.16 6.61 -20.13
N CYS A 28 4.05 6.71 -20.86
CA CYS A 28 3.18 7.89 -20.83
C CYS A 28 1.90 7.64 -20.02
N ARG A 29 2.04 7.31 -18.74
CA ARG A 29 1.00 7.47 -17.72
C ARG A 29 1.66 7.98 -16.44
N PRO A 30 1.35 9.19 -15.96
CA PRO A 30 1.63 9.51 -14.57
C PRO A 30 0.64 8.72 -13.69
N ILE A 31 1.15 7.75 -12.94
CA ILE A 31 0.40 7.10 -11.85
C ILE A 31 0.79 7.86 -10.57
N LEU A 32 0.15 9.00 -10.33
CA LEU A 32 0.28 9.76 -9.09
C LEU A 32 -1.12 10.12 -8.61
N SER A 33 -1.67 9.30 -7.71
CA SER A 33 -2.85 9.66 -6.94
C SER A 33 -2.41 10.54 -5.77
N MET A 34 -2.62 11.86 -5.90
CA MET A 34 -2.64 12.77 -4.76
C MET A 34 -4.03 12.67 -4.09
N PRO A 35 -4.13 12.81 -2.76
CA PRO A 35 -5.43 12.90 -2.10
C PRO A 35 -6.16 14.16 -2.57
N PRO A 36 -7.51 14.12 -2.70
CA PRO A 36 -8.28 15.29 -3.08
C PRO A 36 -8.11 16.38 -2.01
N LEU A 37 -7.76 17.59 -2.43
CA LEU A 37 -7.73 18.78 -1.58
C LEU A 37 -9.09 19.49 -1.73
N ASP A 38 -9.81 19.66 -0.62
CA ASP A 38 -11.06 20.42 -0.59
C ASP A 38 -10.78 21.90 -0.94
N PRO A 39 -11.45 22.49 -1.94
CA PRO A 39 -11.32 23.90 -2.26
C PRO A 39 -12.13 24.78 -1.29
N PRO A 40 -11.76 26.06 -1.10
CA PRO A 40 -12.51 26.98 -0.25
C PRO A 40 -13.82 27.40 -0.94
N HIS A 41 -14.94 27.21 -0.24
CA HIS A 41 -16.28 27.60 -0.69
C HIS A 41 -16.41 29.11 -0.91
N GLY A 42 -16.68 29.50 -2.16
CA GLY A 42 -17.14 30.84 -2.52
C GLY A 42 -18.37 30.75 -3.41
N ASP A 43 -19.55 31.07 -2.88
CA ASP A 43 -20.80 31.17 -3.65
C ASP A 43 -20.70 32.30 -4.69
N GLY A 44 -20.45 31.94 -5.94
CA GLY A 44 -20.65 32.78 -7.12
C GLY A 44 -21.19 31.92 -8.24
N ASP A 45 -22.20 32.39 -8.97
CA ASP A 45 -22.82 31.69 -10.12
C ASP A 45 -21.74 31.24 -11.13
N THR A 46 -21.32 29.97 -11.02
CA THR A 46 -20.35 29.33 -11.90
C THR A 46 -21.06 28.59 -13.04
N PRO A 47 -20.59 28.71 -14.29
CA PRO A 47 -21.19 28.02 -15.43
C PRO A 47 -21.02 26.51 -15.28
N ARG A 48 -22.11 25.76 -15.45
CA ARG A 48 -22.13 24.29 -15.30
C ARG A 48 -21.56 23.58 -16.53
N PRO A 49 -20.82 22.47 -16.36
CA PRO A 49 -20.10 21.75 -17.44
C PRO A 49 -20.99 21.01 -18.45
N ASP A 50 -22.32 20.95 -18.27
CA ASP A 50 -23.25 20.38 -19.26
C ASP A 50 -23.70 21.42 -20.32
N ASP A 51 -22.97 22.53 -20.47
CA ASP A 51 -23.25 23.61 -21.42
C ASP A 51 -22.77 23.21 -22.84
N PRO A 52 -23.66 23.14 -23.86
CA PRO A 52 -23.29 22.79 -25.23
C PRO A 52 -22.17 23.68 -25.80
N THR A 53 -21.96 24.88 -25.25
CA THR A 53 -20.89 25.79 -25.63
C THR A 53 -19.49 25.32 -25.20
N LEU A 54 -19.35 24.61 -24.07
CA LEU A 54 -18.07 24.06 -23.62
C LEU A 54 -17.63 22.90 -24.52
N ALA A 55 -18.55 22.01 -24.87
CA ALA A 55 -18.28 20.90 -25.78
C ALA A 55 -17.86 21.39 -27.17
N GLU A 56 -18.50 22.45 -27.70
CA GLU A 56 -18.11 23.08 -28.96
C GLU A 56 -16.74 23.75 -28.87
N ALA A 57 -16.42 24.43 -27.75
CA ALA A 57 -15.11 25.03 -27.52
C ALA A 57 -14.00 23.97 -27.45
N LEU A 58 -14.21 22.87 -26.73
CA LEU A 58 -13.27 21.75 -26.65
C LEU A 58 -13.08 21.06 -28.00
N ALA A 59 -14.13 20.90 -28.81
CA ALA A 59 -14.00 20.34 -30.15
C ALA A 59 -13.15 21.24 -31.08
N GLY A 60 -13.33 22.56 -31.00
CA GLY A 60 -12.49 23.53 -31.71
C GLY A 60 -11.03 23.46 -31.25
N PHE A 61 -10.82 23.37 -29.94
CA PHE A 61 -9.50 23.19 -29.34
C PHE A 61 -8.82 21.89 -29.79
N HIS A 62 -9.50 20.75 -29.73
CA HIS A 62 -8.98 19.46 -30.19
C HIS A 62 -8.59 19.51 -31.66
N THR A 63 -9.35 20.20 -32.50
CA THR A 63 -9.00 20.38 -33.92
C THR A 63 -7.67 21.14 -34.09
N VAL A 64 -7.41 22.17 -33.29
CA VAL A 64 -6.16 22.93 -33.34
C VAL A 64 -4.98 22.07 -32.85
N VAL A 65 -5.18 21.36 -31.73
CA VAL A 65 -4.18 20.47 -31.14
C VAL A 65 -3.83 19.34 -32.10
N ASP A 66 -4.83 18.62 -32.63
CA ASP A 66 -4.63 17.52 -33.58
C ASP A 66 -3.87 17.98 -34.82
N ASN A 67 -4.24 19.14 -35.38
CA ASN A 67 -3.53 19.70 -36.53
C ASN A 67 -2.06 20.01 -36.21
N ALA A 68 -1.77 20.53 -35.02
CA ALA A 68 -0.40 20.81 -34.59
C ALA A 68 0.39 19.51 -34.35
N LEU A 69 -0.19 18.50 -33.68
CA LEU A 69 0.44 17.21 -33.39
C LEU A 69 0.77 16.39 -34.65
N HIS A 70 0.07 16.63 -35.76
CA HIS A 70 0.33 15.97 -37.05
C HIS A 70 1.19 16.81 -38.01
N SER A 71 1.55 18.04 -37.62
CA SER A 71 2.37 18.93 -38.43
C SER A 71 3.84 18.47 -38.46
N THR A 72 4.54 18.81 -39.54
CA THR A 72 6.01 18.72 -39.63
C THR A 72 6.68 20.09 -39.59
N ASP A 73 5.88 21.16 -39.51
CA ASP A 73 6.36 22.50 -39.22
C ASP A 73 6.49 22.64 -37.71
N TRP A 74 7.60 22.11 -37.19
CA TRP A 74 7.81 21.92 -35.76
C TRP A 74 7.75 23.23 -34.96
N GLU A 75 8.26 24.33 -35.52
CA GLU A 75 8.27 25.64 -34.88
C GLU A 75 6.85 26.15 -34.65
N HIS A 76 6.05 26.26 -35.72
CA HIS A 76 4.67 26.76 -35.61
C HIS A 76 3.76 25.78 -34.86
N ALA A 77 4.01 24.47 -35.00
CA ALA A 77 3.27 23.47 -34.26
C ALA A 77 3.51 23.57 -32.75
N CYS A 78 4.77 23.67 -32.32
CA CYS A 78 5.09 23.83 -30.89
C CYS A 78 4.61 25.17 -30.34
N LEU A 79 4.62 26.25 -31.12
CA LEU A 79 4.00 27.52 -30.74
C LEU A 79 2.48 27.37 -30.52
N ASN A 80 1.78 26.71 -31.43
CA ASN A 80 0.34 26.47 -31.28
C ASN A 80 0.04 25.59 -30.06
N LEU A 81 0.82 24.53 -29.85
CA LEU A 81 0.68 23.65 -28.69
C LEU A 81 0.97 24.38 -27.37
N ALA A 82 1.99 25.25 -27.34
CA ALA A 82 2.30 26.10 -26.19
C ALA A 82 1.11 27.03 -25.85
N ILE A 83 0.57 27.74 -26.85
CA ILE A 83 -0.60 28.60 -26.68
C ILE A 83 -1.81 27.80 -26.20
N SER A 84 -2.04 26.61 -26.77
CA SER A 84 -3.12 25.71 -26.35
C SER A 84 -2.98 25.28 -24.89
N ALA A 85 -1.78 24.89 -24.45
CA ALA A 85 -1.53 24.49 -23.07
C ALA A 85 -1.79 25.64 -22.09
N SER A 86 -1.26 26.82 -22.40
CA SER A 86 -1.48 28.05 -21.63
C SER A 86 -2.95 28.45 -21.56
N ALA A 87 -3.65 28.43 -22.70
CA ALA A 87 -5.06 28.79 -22.77
C ALA A 87 -5.94 27.80 -22.00
N LEU A 88 -5.66 26.50 -22.10
CA LEU A 88 -6.42 25.48 -21.38
C LEU A 88 -6.16 25.57 -19.87
N ALA A 89 -4.92 25.80 -19.44
CA ALA A 89 -4.60 26.03 -18.03
C ALA A 89 -5.32 27.28 -17.48
N ALA A 90 -5.24 28.41 -18.20
CA ALA A 90 -5.94 29.64 -17.83
C ALA A 90 -7.46 29.44 -17.73
N PHE A 91 -8.04 28.69 -18.67
CA PHE A 91 -9.47 28.37 -18.68
C PHE A 91 -9.85 27.47 -17.50
N THR A 92 -9.08 26.42 -17.25
CA THR A 92 -9.27 25.50 -16.12
C THR A 92 -9.24 26.25 -14.79
N ASN A 93 -8.32 27.21 -14.64
CA ASN A 93 -8.23 28.04 -13.44
C ASN A 93 -9.38 29.05 -13.28
N SER A 94 -10.16 29.29 -14.33
CA SER A 94 -11.27 30.24 -14.34
C SER A 94 -12.65 29.63 -14.07
N VAL A 95 -12.74 28.28 -14.06
CA VAL A 95 -14.00 27.53 -13.94
C VAL A 95 -13.90 26.51 -12.80
N GLU A 96 -15.00 26.26 -12.11
CA GLU A 96 -15.11 25.16 -11.14
C GLU A 96 -15.24 23.81 -11.87
N ASP A 97 -14.13 23.09 -11.99
CA ASP A 97 -14.07 21.77 -12.63
C ASP A 97 -14.39 20.63 -11.64
N GLU A 98 -15.63 20.56 -11.17
CA GLU A 98 -16.09 19.56 -10.19
C GLU A 98 -15.91 18.11 -10.66
N ARG A 99 -15.89 17.87 -11.98
CA ARG A 99 -15.74 16.54 -12.59
C ARG A 99 -14.31 16.24 -13.03
N HIS A 100 -13.37 17.17 -12.82
CA HIS A 100 -11.98 17.09 -13.29
C HIS A 100 -11.86 16.88 -14.82
N GLU A 101 -12.84 17.30 -15.61
CA GLU A 101 -12.83 17.14 -17.07
C GLU A 101 -11.73 17.98 -17.72
N LEU A 102 -11.62 19.26 -17.34
CA LEU A 102 -10.60 20.17 -17.87
C LEU A 102 -9.19 19.84 -17.34
N CYS A 103 -9.09 19.43 -16.07
CA CYS A 103 -7.83 18.92 -15.53
C CYS A 103 -7.35 17.69 -16.30
N ASN A 104 -8.24 16.74 -16.62
CA ASN A 104 -7.88 15.56 -17.42
C ASN A 104 -7.44 15.95 -18.84
N GLU A 105 -8.06 16.97 -19.45
CA GLU A 105 -7.65 17.48 -20.77
C GLU A 105 -6.26 18.14 -20.73
N ASN A 106 -5.91 18.89 -19.67
CA ASN A 106 -4.56 19.43 -19.47
C ASN A 106 -3.51 18.31 -19.36
N ASP A 107 -3.81 17.26 -18.58
CA ASP A 107 -2.94 16.10 -18.41
C ASP A 107 -2.73 15.37 -19.74
N LEU A 108 -3.81 15.21 -20.53
CA LEU A 108 -3.75 14.57 -21.84
C LEU A 108 -2.89 15.39 -22.81
N LEU A 109 -3.17 16.69 -22.95
CA LEU A 109 -2.40 17.58 -23.84
C LEU A 109 -0.92 17.58 -23.47
N SER A 110 -0.59 17.70 -22.18
CA SER A 110 0.80 17.69 -21.71
C SER A 110 1.52 16.38 -22.05
N SER A 111 0.81 15.25 -21.96
CA SER A 111 1.33 13.94 -22.37
C SER A 111 1.52 13.85 -23.89
N GLU A 112 0.59 14.37 -24.69
CA GLU A 112 0.68 14.37 -26.15
C GLU A 112 1.82 15.26 -26.67
N ILE A 113 1.99 16.46 -26.09
CA ILE A 113 3.12 17.35 -26.37
C ILE A 113 4.43 16.60 -26.12
N ARG A 114 4.58 15.92 -24.98
CA ARG A 114 5.80 15.14 -24.68
C ARG A 114 6.08 14.06 -25.74
N CYS A 115 5.04 13.34 -26.18
CA CYS A 115 5.16 12.36 -27.25
C CYS A 115 5.56 13.02 -28.58
N TYR A 116 4.98 14.17 -28.91
CA TYR A 116 5.32 14.93 -30.11
C TYR A 116 6.78 15.42 -30.09
N MET A 117 7.30 15.80 -28.93
CA MET A 117 8.68 16.25 -28.78
C MET A 117 9.73 15.14 -29.07
N GLU A 118 9.37 13.86 -29.00
CA GLU A 118 10.21 12.76 -29.53
C GLU A 118 10.38 12.85 -31.05
N ASN A 119 9.32 13.27 -31.78
CA ASN A 119 9.41 13.49 -33.23
C ASN A 119 10.25 14.74 -33.54
N VAL A 120 10.07 15.82 -32.79
CA VAL A 120 10.88 17.04 -32.94
C VAL A 120 12.36 16.74 -32.72
N ALA A 121 12.70 16.07 -31.61
CA ALA A 121 14.07 15.70 -31.29
C ALA A 121 14.72 14.82 -32.37
N ARG A 122 13.94 13.90 -32.97
CA ARG A 122 14.41 12.95 -33.97
C ARG A 122 14.54 13.51 -35.38
N TYR A 123 13.61 14.36 -35.81
CA TYR A 123 13.48 14.74 -37.22
C TYR A 123 13.77 16.21 -37.52
N ALA A 124 13.67 17.11 -36.55
CA ALA A 124 14.04 18.52 -36.75
C ALA A 124 15.56 18.72 -36.79
N ASP A 125 16.03 19.70 -37.55
CA ASP A 125 17.40 20.19 -37.40
C ASP A 125 17.57 20.88 -36.03
N SER A 126 18.83 21.06 -35.59
CA SER A 126 19.11 21.56 -34.23
C SER A 126 18.57 22.98 -33.98
N ALA A 127 18.51 23.85 -34.99
CA ALA A 127 18.02 25.21 -34.83
C ALA A 127 16.49 25.22 -34.62
N THR A 128 15.75 24.54 -35.49
CA THR A 128 14.30 24.40 -35.33
C THR A 128 13.93 23.64 -34.05
N ALA A 129 14.68 22.60 -33.69
CA ALA A 129 14.52 21.87 -32.43
C ALA A 129 14.65 22.78 -31.20
N SER A 130 15.65 23.68 -31.19
CA SER A 130 15.87 24.63 -30.11
C SER A 130 14.71 25.62 -29.96
N ILE A 131 14.21 26.16 -31.07
CA ILE A 131 13.05 27.07 -31.06
C ILE A 131 11.80 26.34 -30.54
N ALA A 132 11.50 25.16 -31.09
CA ALA A 132 10.35 24.35 -30.72
C ALA A 132 10.37 23.98 -29.21
N LEU A 133 11.51 23.53 -28.70
CA LEU A 133 11.68 23.25 -27.27
C LEU A 133 11.57 24.51 -26.41
N GLY A 134 12.06 25.64 -26.92
CA GLY A 134 11.94 26.95 -26.30
C GLY A 134 10.49 27.39 -26.11
N GLU A 135 9.62 27.22 -27.11
CA GLU A 135 8.20 27.59 -26.99
C GLU A 135 7.48 26.77 -25.90
N ILE A 136 7.70 25.45 -25.87
CA ILE A 136 7.13 24.60 -24.83
C ILE A 136 7.67 24.96 -23.44
N THR A 137 8.97 25.27 -23.35
CA THR A 137 9.61 25.68 -22.09
C THR A 137 9.05 27.00 -21.58
N LYS A 138 8.77 27.97 -22.46
CA LYS A 138 8.14 29.24 -22.09
C LYS A 138 6.74 29.03 -21.51
N ALA A 139 5.91 28.21 -22.16
CA ALA A 139 4.57 27.88 -21.67
C ALA A 139 4.61 27.22 -20.28
N ALA A 140 5.58 26.33 -20.03
CA ALA A 140 5.76 25.71 -18.72
C ALA A 140 6.10 26.71 -17.59
N TYR A 141 6.64 27.88 -17.94
CA TYR A 141 6.97 28.96 -17.00
C TYR A 141 5.90 30.04 -16.90
N GLU A 142 4.78 29.91 -17.61
CA GLU A 142 3.68 30.86 -17.47
C GLU A 142 3.01 30.71 -16.11
N PRO A 143 2.61 31.82 -15.45
CA PRO A 143 2.02 31.80 -14.11
C PRO A 143 0.84 30.84 -13.96
N GLU A 144 -0.03 30.79 -14.97
CA GLU A 144 -1.24 30.00 -15.00
C GLU A 144 -0.94 28.50 -14.91
N LEU A 145 0.17 28.07 -15.51
CA LEU A 145 0.58 26.67 -15.54
C LEU A 145 1.56 26.38 -14.39
N GLN A 146 2.58 27.20 -14.21
CA GLN A 146 3.59 27.03 -13.16
C GLN A 146 2.99 27.02 -11.75
N PHE A 147 1.98 27.86 -11.47
CA PHE A 147 1.44 28.03 -10.12
C PHE A 147 0.24 27.15 -9.81
N TYR A 148 -0.65 26.98 -10.79
CA TYR A 148 -1.90 26.25 -10.58
C TYR A 148 -1.81 24.80 -11.05
N ASP A 149 -0.99 24.51 -12.07
CA ASP A 149 -0.74 23.16 -12.56
C ASP A 149 0.77 22.80 -12.62
N PRO A 150 1.42 22.74 -11.44
CA PRO A 150 2.85 22.49 -11.33
C PRO A 150 3.25 21.11 -11.89
N VAL A 151 2.35 20.14 -11.91
CA VAL A 151 2.64 18.80 -12.45
C VAL A 151 2.79 18.89 -13.96
N ASN A 152 1.85 19.53 -14.65
CA ASN A 152 1.94 19.69 -16.10
C ASN A 152 3.10 20.61 -16.50
N ALA A 153 3.41 21.64 -15.71
CA ALA A 153 4.62 22.45 -15.92
C ALA A 153 5.89 21.59 -15.89
N ALA A 154 6.04 20.72 -14.88
CA ALA A 154 7.18 19.81 -14.79
C ALA A 154 7.20 18.79 -15.94
N MET A 155 6.03 18.32 -16.40
CA MET A 155 5.92 17.40 -17.54
C MET A 155 6.34 18.05 -18.86
N LEU A 156 5.94 19.30 -19.11
CA LEU A 156 6.36 20.06 -20.28
C LEU A 156 7.88 20.28 -20.28
N LEU A 157 8.47 20.66 -19.14
CA LEU A 157 9.93 20.77 -18.97
C LEU A 157 10.62 19.41 -19.17
N ALA A 158 10.00 18.31 -18.73
CA ALA A 158 10.52 16.96 -18.95
C ALA A 158 10.56 16.55 -20.43
N SER A 159 9.93 17.29 -21.35
CA SER A 159 10.09 17.09 -22.79
C SER A 159 11.54 17.23 -23.25
N ALA A 160 12.38 17.95 -22.50
CA ALA A 160 13.82 18.04 -22.72
C ALA A 160 14.52 16.66 -22.78
N THR A 161 13.97 15.64 -22.08
CA THR A 161 14.52 14.27 -22.10
C THR A 161 14.57 13.65 -23.49
N ALA A 162 13.65 14.02 -24.39
CA ALA A 162 13.64 13.54 -25.77
C ALA A 162 14.93 13.94 -26.52
N PHE A 163 15.46 15.13 -26.24
CA PHE A 163 16.62 15.72 -26.91
C PHE A 163 17.95 15.19 -26.38
N ALA A 164 17.96 14.62 -25.17
CA ALA A 164 19.18 14.16 -24.50
C ALA A 164 19.94 13.08 -25.30
N ARG A 165 19.21 12.25 -26.07
CA ARG A 165 19.78 11.16 -26.90
C ARG A 165 20.41 11.63 -28.21
N HIS A 166 20.20 12.89 -28.59
CA HIS A 166 20.61 13.42 -29.89
C HIS A 166 21.79 14.37 -29.70
N GLY A 167 23.00 13.92 -30.05
CA GLY A 167 24.25 14.61 -29.68
C GLY A 167 24.35 16.08 -30.09
N ASP A 168 23.72 16.49 -31.20
CA ASP A 168 23.68 17.89 -31.67
C ASP A 168 22.63 18.75 -30.94
N LYS A 169 21.80 18.14 -30.09
CA LYS A 169 20.68 18.74 -29.35
C LYS A 169 20.76 18.49 -27.84
N THR A 170 21.66 17.63 -27.37
CA THR A 170 21.83 17.29 -25.95
C THR A 170 22.04 18.55 -25.10
N MET A 171 22.81 19.53 -25.58
CA MET A 171 23.04 20.79 -24.85
C MET A 171 21.75 21.56 -24.55
N TRP A 172 20.75 21.52 -25.44
CA TRP A 172 19.46 22.15 -25.20
C TRP A 172 18.69 21.47 -24.06
N ALA A 173 18.82 20.16 -23.93
CA ALA A 173 18.21 19.43 -22.82
C ALA A 173 18.83 19.82 -21.47
N TYR A 174 20.16 19.98 -21.42
CA TYR A 174 20.85 20.43 -20.22
C TYR A 174 20.45 21.87 -19.86
N ASP A 175 20.44 22.78 -20.83
CA ASP A 175 20.09 24.18 -20.61
C ASP A 175 18.69 24.34 -19.99
N VAL A 176 17.69 23.65 -20.54
CA VAL A 176 16.31 23.67 -20.00
C VAL A 176 16.26 23.16 -18.56
N VAL A 177 16.91 22.03 -18.29
CA VAL A 177 16.83 21.39 -16.98
C VAL A 177 17.64 22.12 -15.91
N ASP A 178 18.85 22.56 -16.23
CA ASP A 178 19.69 23.30 -15.30
C ASP A 178 19.06 24.68 -14.99
N THR A 179 18.49 25.37 -15.99
CA THR A 179 17.68 26.58 -15.79
C THR A 179 16.48 26.32 -14.87
N ALA A 180 15.77 25.21 -15.06
CA ALA A 180 14.64 24.86 -14.20
C ALA A 180 15.09 24.57 -12.76
N LEU A 181 16.20 23.85 -12.58
CA LEU A 181 16.76 23.56 -11.26
C LEU A 181 17.22 24.81 -10.52
N GLU A 182 17.81 25.76 -11.23
CA GLU A 182 18.16 27.08 -10.69
C GLU A 182 16.89 27.81 -10.26
N ARG A 183 15.92 27.95 -11.17
CA ARG A 183 14.67 28.71 -10.93
C ARG A 183 13.80 28.14 -9.80
N PHE A 184 13.80 26.82 -9.60
CA PHE A 184 13.09 26.16 -8.50
C PHE A 184 13.95 25.97 -7.23
N GLY A 185 15.18 26.48 -7.22
CA GLY A 185 16.10 26.45 -6.09
C GLY A 185 15.67 27.34 -4.92
N GLU A 186 16.19 27.03 -3.72
CA GLU A 186 15.86 27.74 -2.47
C GLU A 186 16.23 29.23 -2.51
N HIS A 187 17.23 29.60 -3.32
CA HIS A 187 17.67 31.00 -3.47
C HIS A 187 16.59 31.91 -4.04
N HIS A 188 15.61 31.36 -4.77
CA HIS A 188 14.51 32.12 -5.35
C HIS A 188 13.24 32.08 -4.50
N ASP A 189 13.29 31.55 -3.27
CA ASP A 189 12.14 31.48 -2.35
C ASP A 189 11.50 32.86 -2.10
N THR A 190 12.29 33.95 -2.20
CA THR A 190 11.80 35.34 -2.10
C THR A 190 11.15 35.91 -3.36
N ASP A 191 11.43 35.33 -4.53
CA ASP A 191 11.09 35.92 -5.83
C ASP A 191 9.69 35.53 -6.34
N LEU A 192 9.10 34.46 -5.79
CA LEU A 192 7.70 34.08 -6.04
C LEU A 192 7.06 33.71 -4.68
N PRO A 193 6.04 34.43 -4.20
CA PRO A 193 5.47 34.18 -2.89
C PRO A 193 4.90 32.75 -2.81
N HIS A 194 5.32 31.98 -1.80
CA HIS A 194 4.86 30.60 -1.58
C HIS A 194 3.33 30.46 -1.48
N GLU A 195 2.65 31.55 -1.11
CA GLU A 195 1.18 31.62 -0.98
C GLU A 195 0.45 31.54 -2.32
N ALA A 196 1.13 31.78 -3.45
CA ALA A 196 0.54 31.72 -4.80
C ALA A 196 0.61 30.33 -5.44
N LEU A 197 1.30 29.37 -4.84
CA LEU A 197 1.58 28.06 -5.43
C LEU A 197 0.65 26.98 -4.88
N VAL A 198 -0.05 26.27 -5.78
CA VAL A 198 -0.86 25.09 -5.43
C VAL A 198 0.02 23.93 -4.94
N ALA A 199 1.26 23.80 -5.44
CA ALA A 199 2.27 22.89 -4.91
C ALA A 199 3.58 23.61 -4.54
N SER A 200 4.18 23.24 -3.41
CA SER A 200 5.44 23.88 -2.99
C SER A 200 6.54 23.74 -4.05
N ARG A 201 7.36 24.79 -4.25
CA ARG A 201 8.54 24.75 -5.14
C ARG A 201 9.47 23.57 -4.86
N ARG A 202 9.56 23.17 -3.59
CA ARG A 202 10.33 21.99 -3.18
C ARG A 202 9.86 20.72 -3.90
N VAL A 203 8.56 20.57 -4.15
CA VAL A 203 8.01 19.43 -4.90
C VAL A 203 8.43 19.50 -6.38
N LEU A 204 8.30 20.68 -7.02
CA LEU A 204 8.76 20.89 -8.40
C LEU A 204 10.26 20.64 -8.58
N ARG A 205 11.08 21.17 -7.67
CA ARG A 205 12.53 20.94 -7.68
C ARG A 205 12.87 19.46 -7.58
N ARG A 206 12.14 18.68 -6.76
CA ARG A 206 12.33 17.22 -6.66
C ARG A 206 12.05 16.52 -7.99
N TYR A 207 10.98 16.90 -8.69
CA TYR A 207 10.70 16.36 -10.03
C TYR A 207 11.80 16.73 -11.03
N MET A 208 12.24 18.00 -11.05
CA MET A 208 13.30 18.42 -11.95
C MET A 208 14.64 17.75 -11.67
N LEU A 209 14.94 17.40 -10.42
CA LEU A 209 16.11 16.58 -10.09
C LEU A 209 16.04 15.18 -10.72
N MET A 210 14.85 14.58 -10.77
CA MET A 210 14.66 13.28 -11.43
C MET A 210 14.83 13.40 -12.95
N VAL A 211 14.25 14.46 -13.55
CA VAL A 211 14.42 14.77 -14.98
C VAL A 211 15.91 15.02 -15.31
N ALA A 212 16.62 15.76 -14.45
CA ALA A 212 18.06 16.00 -14.56
C ALA A 212 18.89 14.72 -14.55
N TYR A 213 18.52 13.77 -13.70
CA TYR A 213 19.14 12.45 -13.68
C TYR A 213 18.89 11.70 -14.99
N ASP A 214 17.65 11.69 -15.47
CA ASP A 214 17.29 11.01 -16.73
C ASP A 214 18.00 11.64 -17.95
N VAL A 215 18.04 12.98 -18.06
CA VAL A 215 18.75 13.67 -19.14
C VAL A 215 20.23 13.26 -19.17
N ARG A 216 20.92 13.33 -18.03
CA ARG A 216 22.34 12.93 -17.91
C ARG A 216 22.53 11.46 -18.28
N ARG A 217 21.64 10.58 -17.82
CA ARG A 217 21.69 9.15 -18.11
C ARG A 217 21.49 8.85 -19.59
N LEU A 218 20.54 9.54 -20.24
CA LEU A 218 20.23 9.40 -21.66
C LEU A 218 21.32 9.97 -22.57
N ALA A 219 22.01 11.02 -22.09
CA ALA A 219 23.18 11.60 -22.74
C ALA A 219 24.46 10.74 -22.59
N GLY A 220 24.45 9.73 -21.70
CA GLY A 220 25.63 8.92 -21.39
C GLY A 220 26.61 9.59 -20.43
N ASP A 221 26.16 10.58 -19.67
CA ASP A 221 26.94 11.35 -18.71
C ASP A 221 26.88 10.70 -17.30
N ASP A 222 27.62 9.60 -17.15
CA ASP A 222 27.70 8.87 -15.87
C ASP A 222 28.35 9.72 -14.76
N GLU A 223 29.27 10.64 -15.11
CA GLU A 223 29.94 11.53 -14.16
C GLU A 223 28.96 12.58 -13.61
N GLY A 224 28.14 13.18 -14.48
CA GLY A 224 27.07 14.10 -14.09
C GLY A 224 26.02 13.42 -13.23
N CYS A 225 25.62 12.18 -13.56
CA CYS A 225 24.74 11.38 -12.69
C CYS A 225 25.36 11.16 -11.29
N ALA A 226 26.66 10.87 -11.23
CA ALA A 226 27.36 10.69 -9.95
C ALA A 226 27.51 12.01 -9.17
N ALA A 227 27.71 13.14 -9.86
CA ALA A 227 27.75 14.47 -9.27
C ALA A 227 26.40 14.86 -8.64
N LEU A 228 25.31 14.70 -9.40
CA LEU A 228 23.96 15.01 -8.95
C LEU A 228 23.60 14.22 -7.68
N TRP A 229 24.03 12.96 -7.60
CA TRP A 229 23.87 12.14 -6.40
C TRP A 229 24.71 12.63 -5.21
N ARG A 230 25.98 13.00 -5.43
CA ARG A 230 26.85 13.52 -4.36
C ARG A 230 26.30 14.80 -3.75
N GLU A 231 25.64 15.62 -4.56
CA GLU A 231 25.01 16.88 -4.13
C GLU A 231 23.68 16.65 -3.40
N HIS A 232 23.00 15.53 -3.66
CA HIS A 232 21.67 15.22 -3.12
C HIS A 232 21.58 13.78 -2.54
N PRO A 233 22.39 13.44 -1.51
CA PRO A 233 22.46 12.08 -0.97
C PRO A 233 21.24 11.67 -0.12
N ASP A 234 20.40 12.61 0.28
CA ASP A 234 19.20 12.44 1.10
C ASP A 234 17.92 12.34 0.25
N MET A 235 18.05 12.41 -1.08
CA MET A 235 16.92 12.42 -2.00
C MET A 235 16.47 11.01 -2.39
N ALA A 236 15.40 10.54 -1.73
CA ALA A 236 14.79 9.24 -1.95
C ALA A 236 14.55 8.87 -3.44
N PRO A 237 13.93 9.72 -4.29
CA PRO A 237 13.70 9.37 -5.70
C PRO A 237 15.00 9.15 -6.48
N LEU A 238 16.03 9.99 -6.27
CA LEU A 238 17.33 9.85 -6.93
C LEU A 238 18.04 8.55 -6.51
N THR A 239 18.00 8.23 -5.22
CA THR A 239 18.51 6.94 -4.70
C THR A 239 17.83 5.78 -5.41
N LEU A 240 16.50 5.82 -5.54
CA LEU A 240 15.73 4.75 -6.19
C LEU A 240 16.14 4.59 -7.66
N MET A 241 16.19 5.69 -8.41
CA MET A 241 16.60 5.67 -9.83
C MET A 241 17.99 5.06 -9.98
N ARG A 242 18.95 5.47 -9.15
CA ARG A 242 20.30 4.88 -9.15
C ARG A 242 20.26 3.37 -8.86
N VAL A 243 19.54 2.94 -7.84
CA VAL A 243 19.43 1.52 -7.48
C VAL A 243 18.85 0.69 -8.62
N VAL A 244 17.81 1.20 -9.31
CA VAL A 244 17.22 0.55 -10.49
C VAL A 244 18.25 0.40 -11.61
N THR A 245 19.07 1.42 -11.86
CA THR A 245 20.14 1.30 -12.87
C THR A 245 21.18 0.24 -12.49
N LEU A 246 21.53 0.14 -11.21
CA LEU A 246 22.47 -0.86 -10.71
C LEU A 246 21.88 -2.27 -10.81
N PHE A 247 20.58 -2.45 -10.60
CA PHE A 247 19.88 -3.71 -10.83
C PHE A 247 19.90 -4.14 -12.28
N ASN A 248 19.64 -3.22 -13.21
CA ASN A 248 19.76 -3.50 -14.65
C ASN A 248 21.18 -3.93 -15.04
N ALA A 249 22.20 -3.37 -14.38
CA ALA A 249 23.60 -3.75 -14.55
C ALA A 249 24.04 -4.98 -13.73
N ARG A 250 23.14 -5.62 -12.96
CA ARG A 250 23.42 -6.71 -12.02
C ARG A 250 24.49 -6.38 -10.96
N ARG A 251 24.66 -5.10 -10.62
CA ARG A 251 25.61 -4.60 -9.60
C ARG A 251 24.97 -4.58 -8.21
N PHE A 252 24.50 -5.74 -7.75
CA PHE A 252 23.70 -5.86 -6.51
C PHE A 252 24.43 -5.42 -5.24
N ARG A 253 25.76 -5.62 -5.16
CA ARG A 253 26.55 -5.17 -4.00
C ARG A 253 26.51 -3.66 -3.83
N GLU A 254 26.73 -2.94 -4.93
CA GLU A 254 26.73 -1.48 -4.93
C GLU A 254 25.33 -0.91 -4.75
N ALA A 255 24.32 -1.58 -5.29
CA ALA A 255 22.92 -1.24 -5.04
C ALA A 255 22.60 -1.32 -3.54
N ARG A 256 23.04 -2.40 -2.87
CA ARG A 256 22.87 -2.57 -1.43
C ARG A 256 23.57 -1.46 -0.64
N GLU A 257 24.83 -1.18 -0.95
CA GLU A 257 25.60 -0.12 -0.30
C GLU A 257 24.92 1.25 -0.47
N THR A 258 24.36 1.51 -1.65
CA THR A 258 23.61 2.75 -1.93
C THR A 258 22.34 2.85 -1.07
N VAL A 259 21.55 1.78 -0.98
CA VAL A 259 20.33 1.75 -0.14
C VAL A 259 20.70 1.88 1.34
N GLU A 260 21.71 1.15 1.82
CA GLU A 260 22.14 1.21 3.22
C GLU A 260 22.70 2.58 3.61
N ALA A 261 23.45 3.22 2.71
CA ALA A 261 23.94 4.59 2.91
C ALA A 261 22.78 5.58 3.03
N PHE A 262 21.78 5.50 2.15
CA PHE A 262 20.57 6.31 2.23
C PHE A 262 19.79 6.04 3.54
N LEU A 263 19.57 4.78 3.91
CA LEU A 263 18.88 4.44 5.16
C LEU A 263 19.65 4.82 6.43
N ALA A 264 20.93 5.17 6.31
CA ALA A 264 21.73 5.72 7.40
C ALA A 264 21.59 7.24 7.54
N THR A 265 21.20 7.97 6.48
CA THR A 265 20.93 9.41 6.55
C THR A 265 19.53 9.70 7.09
N VAL A 266 18.59 8.74 6.96
CA VAL A 266 17.22 8.89 7.43
C VAL A 266 17.08 8.60 8.93
N THR A 267 16.45 9.53 9.66
CA THR A 267 16.14 9.40 11.09
C THR A 267 15.09 8.32 11.40
N ASP A 268 14.00 8.27 10.63
CA ASP A 268 12.94 7.26 10.77
C ASP A 268 12.82 6.39 9.51
N ARG A 269 13.35 5.16 9.61
CA ARG A 269 13.31 4.18 8.52
C ARG A 269 11.88 3.75 8.17
N ALA A 270 10.98 3.66 9.15
CA ALA A 270 9.60 3.27 8.89
C ALA A 270 8.87 4.36 8.09
N GLN A 271 9.17 5.63 8.38
CA GLN A 271 8.68 6.76 7.59
C GLN A 271 9.27 6.77 6.18
N ALA A 272 10.57 6.48 6.02
CA ALA A 272 11.17 6.37 4.68
C ALA A 272 10.55 5.24 3.85
N ASP A 273 10.30 4.08 4.45
CA ASP A 273 9.60 2.98 3.80
C ASP A 273 8.18 3.39 3.39
N ALA A 274 7.42 4.01 4.29
CA ALA A 274 6.07 4.50 3.99
C ALA A 274 6.08 5.55 2.86
N HIS A 275 7.08 6.45 2.87
CA HIS A 275 7.21 7.49 1.86
C HIS A 275 7.43 6.91 0.46
N ILE A 276 8.33 5.93 0.30
CA ILE A 276 8.56 5.32 -1.02
C ILE A 276 7.40 4.39 -1.44
N MET A 277 6.67 3.81 -0.48
CA MET A 277 5.48 2.99 -0.78
C MET A 277 4.31 3.80 -1.33
N HIS A 278 4.07 5.00 -0.78
CA HIS A 278 2.92 5.83 -1.13
C HIS A 278 3.24 6.96 -2.11
N ASN A 279 4.46 7.49 -2.08
CA ASN A 279 4.90 8.62 -2.90
C ASN A 279 6.05 8.25 -3.87
N GLY A 280 6.43 6.98 -3.92
CA GLY A 280 7.46 6.51 -4.85
C GLY A 280 6.93 6.32 -6.26
N LEU A 281 7.83 6.35 -7.24
CA LEU A 281 7.60 6.11 -8.67
C LEU A 281 6.91 4.77 -9.00
N LEU A 282 6.89 3.83 -8.04
CA LEU A 282 6.53 2.43 -8.24
C LEU A 282 5.58 1.94 -7.13
N PRO A 283 4.34 2.47 -7.07
CA PRO A 283 3.34 1.99 -6.11
C PRO A 283 3.09 0.48 -6.33
N GLU A 284 2.87 -0.24 -5.24
CA GLU A 284 2.67 -1.72 -5.20
C GLU A 284 3.88 -2.61 -5.54
N LEU A 285 4.88 -2.11 -6.27
CA LEU A 285 6.11 -2.84 -6.61
C LEU A 285 7.08 -3.00 -5.42
N LEU A 286 6.97 -2.11 -4.44
CA LEU A 286 7.82 -2.10 -3.24
C LEU A 286 7.00 -2.34 -1.97
N PRO A 287 6.47 -3.55 -1.72
CA PRO A 287 5.57 -3.84 -0.59
C PRO A 287 6.19 -3.58 0.79
N HIS A 288 7.52 -3.50 0.89
CA HIS A 288 8.25 -3.17 2.12
C HIS A 288 9.17 -1.96 1.95
N GLY A 289 8.87 -1.09 0.97
CA GLY A 289 9.65 0.10 0.67
C GLY A 289 11.11 -0.22 0.34
N TRP A 290 12.05 0.41 1.05
CA TRP A 290 13.48 0.24 0.81
C TRP A 290 13.97 -1.17 1.14
N ARG A 291 13.30 -1.87 2.05
CA ARG A 291 13.64 -3.26 2.37
C ARG A 291 13.42 -4.21 1.19
N THR A 292 12.41 -3.96 0.35
CA THR A 292 12.20 -4.74 -0.88
C THR A 292 13.43 -4.66 -1.79
N LEU A 293 14.07 -3.50 -1.89
CA LEU A 293 15.31 -3.36 -2.67
C LEU A 293 16.46 -4.15 -2.05
N LEU A 294 16.58 -4.16 -0.71
CA LEU A 294 17.57 -4.97 0.00
C LEU A 294 17.35 -6.47 -0.19
N GLU A 295 16.09 -6.91 -0.25
CA GLU A 295 15.71 -8.29 -0.60
C GLU A 295 16.19 -8.63 -2.02
N CYS A 296 15.87 -7.80 -3.02
CA CYS A 296 16.37 -8.01 -4.39
C CYS A 296 17.90 -8.05 -4.45
N CYS A 297 18.59 -7.22 -3.66
CA CYS A 297 20.06 -7.26 -3.57
C CYS A 297 20.55 -8.60 -3.02
N ALA A 298 19.97 -9.07 -1.92
CA ALA A 298 20.38 -10.30 -1.27
C ALA A 298 20.06 -11.53 -2.14
N GLU A 299 18.92 -11.56 -2.83
CA GLU A 299 18.59 -12.57 -3.84
C GLU A 299 19.59 -12.55 -5.00
N GLY A 300 19.88 -11.36 -5.56
CA GLY A 300 20.82 -11.20 -6.66
C GLY A 300 22.27 -11.59 -6.32
N MET A 301 22.66 -11.50 -5.05
CA MET A 301 23.97 -11.94 -4.55
C MET A 301 24.00 -13.41 -4.10
N GLY A 302 22.85 -14.07 -3.97
CA GLY A 302 22.75 -15.40 -3.36
C GLY A 302 23.07 -15.40 -1.86
N ASP A 303 22.83 -14.29 -1.16
CA ASP A 303 23.09 -14.15 0.27
C ASP A 303 21.90 -14.65 1.10
N SER A 304 21.84 -15.96 1.32
CA SER A 304 20.78 -16.64 2.07
C SER A 304 20.69 -16.15 3.52
N ALA A 305 21.82 -15.84 4.16
CA ALA A 305 21.82 -15.37 5.54
C ALA A 305 21.13 -14.00 5.65
N ARG A 306 21.44 -13.08 4.74
CA ARG A 306 20.81 -11.76 4.70
C ARG A 306 19.33 -11.84 4.34
N LEU A 307 18.94 -12.70 3.41
CA LEU A 307 17.54 -12.95 3.08
C LEU A 307 16.76 -13.49 4.28
N ALA A 308 17.36 -14.43 5.02
CA ALA A 308 16.74 -14.96 6.23
C ALA A 308 16.49 -13.85 7.25
N ASP A 309 17.45 -12.94 7.45
CA ASP A 309 17.29 -11.80 8.36
C ASP A 309 16.19 -10.83 7.91
N LEU A 310 16.07 -10.55 6.62
CA LEU A 310 14.99 -9.73 6.07
C LEU A 310 13.63 -10.39 6.28
N TYR A 311 13.51 -11.69 5.99
CA TYR A 311 12.26 -12.43 6.19
C TYR A 311 11.86 -12.51 7.66
N ARG A 312 12.83 -12.64 8.59
CA ARG A 312 12.55 -12.52 10.03
C ARG A 312 11.97 -11.15 10.37
N ASP A 313 12.54 -10.07 9.85
CA ASP A 313 12.04 -8.70 10.10
C ASP A 313 10.63 -8.50 9.53
N TYR A 314 10.34 -9.04 8.34
CA TYR A 314 9.00 -9.00 7.73
C TYR A 314 7.97 -9.78 8.55
N ILE A 315 8.32 -10.98 9.04
CA ILE A 315 7.42 -11.79 9.88
C ILE A 315 7.14 -11.07 11.21
N ILE A 316 8.17 -10.48 11.83
CA ILE A 316 8.02 -9.77 13.10
C ILE A 316 7.14 -8.53 12.92
N ARG A 317 7.40 -7.74 11.87
CA ARG A 317 6.70 -6.47 11.68
C ARG A 317 5.40 -6.57 10.89
N GLY A 318 5.05 -7.77 10.42
CA GLY A 318 4.02 -8.02 9.42
C GLY A 318 2.70 -7.33 9.72
N ASN A 319 2.17 -6.65 8.72
CA ASN A 319 0.89 -5.93 8.77
C ASN A 319 0.03 -6.23 7.54
N ASP A 320 0.60 -6.79 6.48
CA ASP A 320 -0.11 -7.23 5.28
C ASP A 320 -0.33 -8.75 5.33
N LYS A 321 -1.45 -9.21 4.76
CA LYS A 321 -1.70 -10.64 4.51
C LYS A 321 -0.63 -11.27 3.61
N ARG A 322 -0.02 -10.48 2.73
CA ARG A 322 1.10 -10.91 1.87
C ARG A 322 2.31 -11.40 2.69
N ASP A 323 2.49 -10.87 3.90
CA ASP A 323 3.63 -11.18 4.76
C ASP A 323 3.62 -12.63 5.25
N ALA A 324 2.44 -13.25 5.31
CA ALA A 324 2.30 -14.65 5.68
C ALA A 324 3.08 -15.59 4.74
N ALA A 325 3.32 -15.20 3.49
CA ALA A 325 4.11 -16.00 2.56
C ALA A 325 5.58 -16.15 3.02
N TYR A 326 6.13 -15.17 3.77
CA TYR A 326 7.53 -15.21 4.21
C TYR A 326 7.80 -16.29 5.25
N VAL A 327 6.80 -16.75 6.00
CA VAL A 327 6.95 -17.90 6.91
C VAL A 327 7.40 -19.14 6.14
N ASN A 328 6.72 -19.46 5.04
CA ASN A 328 7.08 -20.59 4.19
C ASN A 328 8.38 -20.36 3.42
N ARG A 329 8.66 -19.12 2.98
CA ARG A 329 9.92 -18.79 2.30
C ARG A 329 11.12 -18.94 3.23
N LEU A 330 11.01 -18.45 4.47
CA LEU A 330 12.04 -18.60 5.49
C LEU A 330 12.28 -20.06 5.85
N ARG A 331 11.22 -20.85 6.08
CA ARG A 331 11.35 -22.30 6.33
C ARG A 331 12.16 -22.98 5.21
N ARG A 332 11.76 -22.76 3.96
CA ARG A 332 12.46 -23.33 2.79
C ARG A 332 13.92 -22.88 2.72
N LEU A 333 14.19 -21.60 2.96
CA LEU A 333 15.54 -21.05 2.91
C LEU A 333 16.45 -21.72 3.96
N LEU A 334 15.97 -21.88 5.19
CA LEU A 334 16.71 -22.51 6.28
C LEU A 334 16.95 -24.01 6.05
N SER A 335 16.04 -24.70 5.38
CA SER A 335 16.21 -26.10 4.96
C SER A 335 17.24 -26.24 3.82
N THR A 336 17.33 -25.27 2.91
CA THR A 336 18.29 -25.36 1.78
C THR A 336 19.74 -25.06 2.15
N GLU A 337 20.00 -24.36 3.26
CA GLU A 337 21.36 -23.97 3.66
C GLU A 337 22.26 -25.15 4.05
N ARG A 338 21.71 -26.36 4.31
CA ARG A 338 22.50 -27.57 4.56
C ARG A 338 21.82 -28.84 4.03
N PRO A 339 22.22 -29.33 2.84
CA PRO A 339 21.77 -30.63 2.37
C PRO A 339 22.51 -31.73 3.16
N GLY A 340 21.82 -32.38 4.09
CA GLY A 340 22.33 -33.52 4.83
C GLY A 340 21.33 -34.06 5.87
N ASP A 341 20.66 -35.15 5.49
CA ASP A 341 19.87 -36.11 6.28
C ASP A 341 19.37 -35.70 7.68
N VAL A 342 18.05 -35.44 7.76
CA VAL A 342 17.01 -36.11 8.56
C VAL A 342 15.85 -35.10 8.66
N ASP A 343 14.73 -35.37 7.98
CA ASP A 343 13.54 -34.48 7.96
C ASP A 343 13.09 -34.05 9.38
N ASP A 344 13.25 -34.93 10.39
CA ASP A 344 12.92 -34.63 11.79
C ASP A 344 13.82 -33.56 12.43
N ALA A 345 15.09 -33.45 12.02
CA ALA A 345 16.04 -32.48 12.58
C ALA A 345 15.80 -31.07 12.03
N ASP A 346 15.44 -30.98 10.75
CA ASP A 346 15.05 -29.71 10.11
C ASP A 346 13.72 -29.20 10.66
N ASP A 347 12.75 -30.10 10.89
CA ASP A 347 11.48 -29.74 11.51
C ASP A 347 11.64 -29.30 12.97
N ALA A 348 12.48 -29.98 13.76
CA ALA A 348 12.80 -29.53 15.12
C ALA A 348 13.49 -28.16 15.15
N ARG A 349 14.41 -27.92 14.21
CA ARG A 349 15.10 -26.63 14.07
C ARG A 349 14.15 -25.51 13.66
N TRP A 350 13.26 -25.78 12.70
CA TRP A 350 12.22 -24.84 12.31
C TRP A 350 11.26 -24.56 13.47
N HIS A 351 10.88 -25.57 14.24
CA HIS A 351 10.02 -25.41 15.41
C HIS A 351 10.65 -24.48 16.46
N ASP A 352 11.95 -24.64 16.74
CA ASP A 352 12.69 -23.76 17.65
C ASP A 352 12.81 -22.32 17.13
N GLU A 353 13.03 -22.16 15.82
CA GLU A 353 13.07 -20.84 15.18
C GLU A 353 11.69 -20.17 15.20
N ALA A 354 10.63 -20.92 14.93
CA ALA A 354 9.25 -20.43 15.02
C ALA A 354 8.92 -19.98 16.44
N ARG A 355 9.33 -20.71 17.48
CA ARG A 355 9.17 -20.26 18.87
C ARG A 355 9.96 -18.96 19.16
N ARG A 356 11.15 -18.78 18.59
CA ARG A 356 11.92 -17.53 18.73
C ARG A 356 11.21 -16.36 18.03
N LEU A 357 10.69 -16.58 16.82
CA LEU A 357 9.94 -15.59 16.06
C LEU A 357 8.64 -15.23 16.77
N ALA A 358 7.86 -16.20 17.24
CA ALA A 358 6.62 -16.01 17.99
C ALA A 358 6.81 -15.07 19.18
N ARG A 359 7.84 -15.32 20.01
CA ARG A 359 8.20 -14.45 21.14
C ARG A 359 8.55 -13.03 20.72
N ARG A 360 9.21 -12.85 19.57
CA ARG A 360 9.53 -11.51 19.03
C ARG A 360 8.29 -10.81 18.48
N CYS A 361 7.42 -11.51 17.76
CA CYS A 361 6.14 -10.98 17.27
C CYS A 361 5.25 -10.54 18.43
N ALA A 362 5.12 -11.38 19.47
CA ALA A 362 4.34 -11.04 20.66
C ALA A 362 4.85 -9.76 21.34
N ARG A 363 6.17 -9.59 21.43
CA ARG A 363 6.79 -8.38 21.97
C ARG A 363 6.52 -7.15 21.10
N ASP A 364 6.73 -7.26 19.79
CA ASP A 364 6.49 -6.16 18.85
C ASP A 364 5.03 -5.68 18.91
N ILE A 365 4.08 -6.60 18.97
CA ILE A 365 2.65 -6.27 19.08
C ILE A 365 2.34 -5.62 20.43
N ALA A 366 2.90 -6.11 21.54
CA ALA A 366 2.75 -5.48 22.86
C ALA A 366 3.35 -4.06 22.90
N GLU A 367 4.49 -3.84 22.25
CA GLU A 367 5.14 -2.54 22.10
C GLU A 367 4.28 -1.58 21.25
N ARG A 368 3.73 -2.05 20.12
CA ARG A 368 2.79 -1.25 19.29
C ARG A 368 1.54 -0.85 20.06
N ILE A 369 0.94 -1.78 20.80
CA ILE A 369 -0.25 -1.49 21.63
C ILE A 369 0.07 -0.43 22.69
N THR A 370 1.28 -0.47 23.26
CA THR A 370 1.73 0.51 24.26
C THR A 370 2.02 1.88 23.65
N SER A 371 2.64 1.93 22.48
CA SER A 371 3.16 3.14 21.85
C SER A 371 2.19 3.86 20.90
N ARG A 372 1.32 3.10 20.21
CA ARG A 372 0.32 3.61 19.26
C ARG A 372 -1.04 2.96 19.53
N PRO A 373 -1.79 3.47 20.53
CA PRO A 373 -3.13 3.00 20.77
C PRO A 373 -4.05 3.56 19.68
N GLU A 374 -4.10 2.91 18.51
CA GLU A 374 -5.31 2.93 17.70
C GLU A 374 -6.38 2.16 18.49
N MET A 375 -6.96 2.87 19.45
CA MET A 375 -7.89 2.35 20.44
C MET A 375 -9.30 2.43 19.86
N THR A 376 -9.92 1.27 19.61
CA THR A 376 -11.38 1.22 19.77
C THR A 376 -11.65 1.15 21.26
N THR A 377 -11.94 2.28 21.90
CA THR A 377 -12.52 2.28 23.24
C THR A 377 -13.94 1.71 23.12
N VAL A 378 -14.10 0.41 23.30
CA VAL A 378 -15.41 -0.13 23.68
C VAL A 378 -15.56 0.21 25.15
N ASP A 379 -16.33 1.24 25.44
CA ASP A 379 -16.72 1.65 26.80
C ASP A 379 -17.71 0.63 27.36
N ASP A 380 -17.21 -0.55 27.74
CA ASP A 380 -17.92 -1.50 28.58
C ASP A 380 -17.53 -1.21 30.02
N GLY A 381 -18.41 -0.49 30.73
CA GLY A 381 -18.15 0.23 31.99
C GLY A 381 -17.63 -0.53 33.21
N TYR A 382 -17.04 -1.72 33.06
CA TYR A 382 -16.24 -2.40 34.08
C TYR A 382 -15.04 -3.11 33.40
N ARG A 383 -13.87 -2.45 33.41
CA ARG A 383 -12.57 -2.78 32.77
C ARG A 383 -12.43 -2.40 31.29
N ALA A 384 -11.66 -1.34 31.04
CA ALA A 384 -11.04 -1.09 29.75
C ALA A 384 -10.01 -2.20 29.44
N VAL A 385 -10.45 -3.29 28.82
CA VAL A 385 -9.54 -4.30 28.25
C VAL A 385 -8.98 -3.73 26.96
N ARG A 386 -7.69 -3.40 26.95
CA ARG A 386 -6.98 -2.91 25.76
C ARG A 386 -6.93 -4.03 24.71
N ARG A 387 -7.92 -4.10 23.82
CA ARG A 387 -7.92 -4.98 22.65
C ARG A 387 -7.55 -4.16 21.43
N SER A 388 -6.56 -4.63 20.66
CA SER A 388 -6.05 -3.89 19.51
C SER A 388 -6.67 -4.38 18.19
N SER A 389 -6.85 -3.46 17.23
CA SER A 389 -7.19 -3.78 15.84
C SER A 389 -6.00 -4.31 15.04
N TRP A 390 -4.78 -4.18 15.57
CA TRP A 390 -3.55 -4.61 14.91
C TRP A 390 -3.54 -6.12 14.77
N ARG A 391 -3.30 -6.57 13.54
CA ARG A 391 -3.16 -7.99 13.20
C ARG A 391 -1.83 -8.21 12.49
N ASN A 392 -1.16 -9.30 12.82
CA ASN A 392 0.04 -9.76 12.12
C ASN A 392 -0.25 -11.12 11.47
N PRO A 393 -0.64 -11.16 10.18
CA PRO A 393 -0.97 -12.42 9.50
C PRO A 393 0.19 -13.43 9.42
N ALA A 394 1.44 -12.96 9.41
CA ALA A 394 2.60 -13.83 9.43
C ALA A 394 2.76 -14.53 10.79
N TYR A 395 2.55 -13.80 11.88
CA TYR A 395 2.52 -14.37 13.22
C TYR A 395 1.34 -15.33 13.41
N GLU A 396 0.14 -14.97 12.91
CA GLU A 396 -1.03 -15.85 12.94
C GLU A 396 -0.74 -17.19 12.24
N LYS A 397 -0.12 -17.14 11.07
CA LYS A 397 0.28 -18.34 10.32
C LYS A 397 1.31 -19.16 11.09
N LEU A 398 2.32 -18.52 11.67
CA LEU A 398 3.35 -19.18 12.47
C LEU A 398 2.76 -19.97 13.64
N ILE A 399 1.81 -19.36 14.37
CA ILE A 399 1.10 -20.00 15.49
C ILE A 399 0.33 -21.24 15.01
N VAL A 400 -0.41 -21.11 13.90
CA VAL A 400 -1.28 -22.17 13.39
C VAL A 400 -0.47 -23.33 12.82
N ASP A 401 0.53 -23.05 12.00
CA ASP A 401 1.33 -24.08 11.33
C ASP A 401 2.12 -24.92 12.35
N GLU A 402 2.70 -24.27 13.38
CA GLU A 402 3.51 -24.92 14.41
C GLU A 402 2.72 -25.31 15.67
N ARG A 403 1.40 -25.10 15.66
CA ARG A 403 0.48 -25.40 16.77
C ARG A 403 0.93 -24.83 18.12
N LEU A 404 1.39 -23.58 18.12
CA LEU A 404 1.88 -22.90 19.32
C LEU A 404 0.70 -22.46 20.21
N THR A 405 0.21 -23.36 21.08
CA THR A 405 -1.03 -23.15 21.85
C THR A 405 -0.94 -21.97 22.84
N ASP A 406 0.22 -21.78 23.48
CA ASP A 406 0.43 -20.71 24.47
C ASP A 406 0.55 -19.33 23.79
N ASP A 407 1.22 -19.28 22.64
CA ASP A 407 1.29 -18.08 21.80
C ASP A 407 -0.09 -17.76 21.21
N ALA A 408 -0.89 -18.77 20.85
CA ALA A 408 -2.29 -18.60 20.41
C ALA A 408 -3.15 -17.95 21.50
N LEU A 409 -3.02 -18.40 22.76
CA LEU A 409 -3.70 -17.80 23.90
C LEU A 409 -3.27 -16.33 24.08
N THR A 410 -1.97 -16.09 24.14
CA THR A 410 -1.38 -14.75 24.32
C THR A 410 -1.89 -13.79 23.25
N TYR A 411 -1.85 -14.22 21.99
CA TYR A 411 -2.27 -13.39 20.86
C TYR A 411 -3.79 -13.18 20.83
N CYS A 412 -4.60 -14.23 21.04
CA CYS A 412 -6.08 -14.11 21.00
C CYS A 412 -6.63 -13.17 22.08
N VAL A 413 -5.99 -13.09 23.25
CA VAL A 413 -6.38 -12.16 24.33
C VAL A 413 -6.05 -10.70 23.96
N THR A 414 -5.04 -10.47 23.12
CA THR A 414 -4.60 -9.11 22.74
C THR A 414 -5.40 -8.47 21.61
N ILE A 415 -6.01 -9.27 20.72
CA ILE A 415 -6.67 -8.76 19.50
C ILE A 415 -8.20 -8.71 19.63
N VAL A 416 -8.81 -7.76 18.90
CA VAL A 416 -10.27 -7.74 18.70
C VAL A 416 -10.64 -8.81 17.67
N TYR A 417 -11.42 -9.80 18.07
CA TYR A 417 -12.01 -10.82 17.19
C TYR A 417 -10.98 -11.75 16.51
N PRO A 418 -10.42 -12.74 17.24
CA PRO A 418 -9.41 -13.66 16.70
C PRO A 418 -9.94 -14.53 15.56
N PRO A 419 -9.16 -14.87 14.52
CA PRO A 419 -9.64 -15.71 13.42
C PRO A 419 -9.85 -17.18 13.84
N LEU A 420 -10.70 -17.90 13.09
CA LEU A 420 -11.06 -19.30 13.40
C LEU A 420 -9.86 -20.26 13.54
N PRO A 421 -8.85 -20.24 12.65
CA PRO A 421 -7.68 -21.11 12.79
C PRO A 421 -6.92 -20.91 14.11
N LEU A 422 -6.84 -19.67 14.60
CA LEU A 422 -6.21 -19.37 15.88
C LEU A 422 -7.04 -19.88 17.07
N LEU A 423 -8.36 -19.70 17.02
CA LEU A 423 -9.25 -20.24 18.05
C LEU A 423 -9.16 -21.77 18.13
N LYS A 424 -9.08 -22.45 16.98
CA LYS A 424 -8.86 -23.91 16.92
C LYS A 424 -7.51 -24.30 17.53
N THR A 425 -6.46 -23.54 17.22
CA THR A 425 -5.12 -23.79 17.78
C THR A 425 -5.09 -23.56 19.29
N MET A 426 -5.69 -22.48 19.78
CA MET A 426 -5.83 -22.22 21.22
C MET A 426 -6.63 -23.33 21.91
N ALA A 427 -7.72 -23.81 21.31
CA ALA A 427 -8.58 -24.83 21.90
C ALA A 427 -7.87 -26.18 22.13
N ILE A 428 -6.78 -26.48 21.39
CA ILE A 428 -5.99 -27.70 21.58
C ILE A 428 -5.32 -27.73 22.97
N GLY A 429 -4.77 -26.60 23.43
CA GLY A 429 -4.08 -26.50 24.72
C GLY A 429 -4.87 -25.82 25.83
N HIS A 430 -5.80 -24.93 25.46
CA HIS A 430 -6.54 -24.04 26.36
C HIS A 430 -8.03 -23.96 25.97
N PRO A 431 -8.79 -25.08 26.02
CA PRO A 431 -10.18 -25.14 25.58
C PRO A 431 -11.09 -24.17 26.36
N ASP A 432 -10.88 -24.02 27.66
CA ASP A 432 -11.69 -23.13 28.51
C ASP A 432 -11.51 -21.66 28.12
N LYS A 433 -10.27 -21.24 27.85
CA LYS A 433 -9.96 -19.88 27.39
C LYS A 433 -10.49 -19.61 25.98
N ALA A 434 -10.49 -20.63 25.12
CA ALA A 434 -11.12 -20.53 23.81
C ALA A 434 -12.64 -20.38 23.91
N ARG A 435 -13.31 -21.11 24.82
CA ARG A 435 -14.74 -20.94 25.10
C ARG A 435 -15.04 -19.54 25.62
N GLU A 436 -14.30 -19.09 26.64
CA GLU A 436 -14.43 -17.76 27.23
C GLU A 436 -14.33 -16.68 26.15
N THR A 437 -13.29 -16.73 25.30
CA THR A 437 -13.07 -15.74 24.24
C THR A 437 -14.21 -15.66 23.23
N ILE A 438 -14.80 -16.80 22.83
CA ILE A 438 -15.93 -16.82 21.87
C ILE A 438 -17.22 -16.33 22.53
N LEU A 439 -17.46 -16.72 23.79
CA LEU A 439 -18.66 -16.35 24.54
C LEU A 439 -18.66 -14.87 24.96
N GLU A 440 -17.51 -14.32 25.37
CA GLU A 440 -17.34 -12.89 25.64
C GLU A 440 -17.54 -12.01 24.40
N ALA A 441 -17.30 -12.54 23.20
CA ALA A 441 -17.51 -11.82 21.95
C ALA A 441 -18.99 -11.80 21.49
N MET A 442 -19.91 -12.32 22.30
CA MET A 442 -21.35 -12.23 22.07
C MET A 442 -21.88 -10.81 22.33
N PRO A 443 -22.96 -10.38 21.66
CA PRO A 443 -23.57 -9.08 21.94
C PRO A 443 -24.01 -8.94 23.40
N GLN A 444 -23.91 -7.71 23.92
CA GLN A 444 -24.25 -7.39 25.31
C GLN A 444 -25.68 -7.85 25.66
N GLY A 445 -25.81 -8.55 26.79
CA GLY A 445 -27.07 -9.12 27.25
C GLY A 445 -27.45 -10.48 26.64
N ALA A 446 -26.71 -11.01 25.66
CA ALA A 446 -26.99 -12.33 25.09
C ALA A 446 -26.80 -13.46 26.12
N LEU A 447 -25.73 -13.39 26.91
CA LEU A 447 -25.42 -14.29 28.03
C LEU A 447 -25.14 -13.46 29.29
N SER A 448 -25.44 -14.00 30.48
CA SER A 448 -24.98 -13.40 31.74
C SER A 448 -23.64 -13.99 32.17
N GLU A 449 -22.88 -13.28 33.03
CA GLU A 449 -21.61 -13.80 33.59
C GLU A 449 -21.81 -15.17 34.25
N ASP A 450 -22.93 -15.37 34.97
CA ASP A 450 -23.31 -16.66 35.55
C ASP A 450 -23.53 -17.76 34.49
N ASP A 451 -24.06 -17.41 33.32
CA ASP A 451 -24.28 -18.36 32.23
C ASP A 451 -22.95 -18.74 31.56
N VAL A 452 -22.03 -17.79 31.38
CA VAL A 452 -20.68 -18.04 30.86
C VAL A 452 -19.91 -18.95 31.81
N MET A 453 -19.92 -18.65 33.11
CA MET A 453 -19.26 -19.49 34.12
C MET A 453 -19.83 -20.91 34.18
N ARG A 454 -21.15 -21.08 34.03
CA ARG A 454 -21.76 -22.41 33.93
C ARG A 454 -21.32 -23.18 32.69
N LEU A 455 -21.20 -22.51 31.54
CA LEU A 455 -20.75 -23.14 30.30
C LEU A 455 -19.24 -23.47 30.31
N LEU A 456 -18.45 -22.77 31.12
CA LEU A 456 -17.02 -23.07 31.33
C LEU A 456 -16.78 -24.22 32.30
N HIS A 457 -17.64 -24.38 33.32
CA HIS A 457 -17.44 -25.38 34.39
C HIS A 457 -18.33 -26.63 34.30
N ALA A 458 -19.24 -26.72 33.33
CA ALA A 458 -20.09 -27.87 33.19
C ALA A 458 -19.43 -28.99 32.39
N ASP A 459 -19.26 -30.16 33.01
CA ASP A 459 -19.19 -31.42 32.28
C ASP A 459 -20.51 -31.62 31.52
N ALA A 460 -20.44 -32.19 30.30
CA ALA A 460 -21.60 -32.36 29.41
C ALA A 460 -22.82 -33.06 30.07
N ALA A 461 -22.60 -33.79 31.18
CA ALA A 461 -23.63 -34.44 31.98
C ALA A 461 -24.49 -33.48 32.84
N ASP A 462 -23.98 -32.30 33.23
CA ASP A 462 -24.65 -31.42 34.20
C ASP A 462 -25.53 -30.34 33.55
N LEU A 463 -25.36 -30.07 32.24
CA LEU A 463 -26.21 -29.15 31.46
C LEU A 463 -27.62 -29.71 31.19
N SER A 464 -27.82 -31.02 31.39
CA SER A 464 -29.11 -31.71 31.21
C SER A 464 -29.96 -31.76 32.49
N ARG A 465 -29.41 -31.36 33.65
CA ARG A 465 -30.16 -31.32 34.90
C ARG A 465 -30.98 -30.03 34.98
N PRO A 466 -32.31 -30.11 35.16
CA PRO A 466 -33.10 -28.92 35.43
C PRO A 466 -32.62 -28.33 36.75
N SER A 467 -32.32 -27.03 36.76
CA SER A 467 -32.00 -26.31 37.99
C SER A 467 -33.07 -26.65 39.03
N GLY A 468 -32.65 -27.21 40.17
CA GLY A 468 -33.53 -27.45 41.30
C GLY A 468 -34.36 -26.19 41.58
N ALA A 469 -35.64 -26.42 41.86
CA ALA A 469 -36.68 -25.42 42.06
C ALA A 469 -36.22 -24.25 42.95
N GLY A 470 -35.77 -23.18 42.29
CA GLY A 470 -35.43 -21.90 42.89
C GLY A 470 -36.20 -20.81 42.18
N ARG A 471 -37.50 -20.71 42.49
CA ARG A 471 -38.39 -19.56 42.32
C ARG A 471 -38.20 -18.72 41.04
N ALA A 472 -39.10 -18.90 40.07
CA ALA A 472 -39.25 -17.99 38.93
C ALA A 472 -39.14 -16.52 39.38
N PRO A 473 -38.26 -15.69 38.77
CA PRO A 473 -38.24 -14.29 39.09
C PRO A 473 -39.59 -13.70 38.65
N LYS A 474 -40.32 -13.13 39.62
CA LYS A 474 -41.56 -12.40 39.35
C LYS A 474 -41.31 -11.41 38.21
N ALA A 475 -42.18 -11.45 37.20
CA ALA A 475 -42.29 -10.41 36.19
C ALA A 475 -42.43 -9.05 36.90
N GLY A 476 -41.38 -8.23 36.90
CA GLY A 476 -41.39 -6.90 37.50
C GLY A 476 -40.13 -6.51 38.29
N ALA A 477 -39.29 -7.44 38.73
CA ALA A 477 -38.05 -7.09 39.45
C ALA A 477 -36.87 -6.98 38.48
N SER A 478 -36.74 -5.83 37.81
CA SER A 478 -35.47 -5.47 37.17
C SER A 478 -34.42 -5.32 38.26
N ARG A 479 -33.47 -6.26 38.35
CA ARG A 479 -32.20 -5.98 39.05
C ARG A 479 -31.56 -4.78 38.33
N PRO A 480 -31.23 -3.68 39.03
CA PRO A 480 -30.65 -2.51 38.40
C PRO A 480 -29.24 -2.89 37.93
N GLY A 481 -29.01 -2.89 36.61
CA GLY A 481 -27.69 -3.06 36.00
C GLY A 481 -27.54 -4.12 34.92
N MET A 482 -28.51 -5.02 34.68
CA MET A 482 -28.37 -6.02 33.59
C MET A 482 -28.68 -5.39 32.22
N ALA A 483 -27.67 -5.25 31.38
CA ALA A 483 -27.81 -4.84 29.98
C ALA A 483 -28.85 -5.73 29.25
N ARG A 484 -29.88 -5.09 28.66
CA ARG A 484 -30.93 -5.80 27.90
C ARG A 484 -30.45 -6.01 26.46
N LEU A 485 -30.55 -7.24 25.95
CA LEU A 485 -30.23 -7.56 24.56
C LEU A 485 -31.05 -6.67 23.61
N SER A 486 -30.39 -5.95 22.71
CA SER A 486 -31.06 -5.13 21.69
C SER A 486 -31.99 -5.97 20.80
N ALA A 487 -33.10 -5.38 20.33
CA ALA A 487 -34.14 -6.07 19.57
C ALA A 487 -33.90 -6.09 18.05
N THR A 488 -32.71 -5.72 17.58
CA THR A 488 -32.39 -5.58 16.15
C THR A 488 -31.99 -6.91 15.51
N ARG A 489 -32.48 -7.21 14.30
CA ARG A 489 -32.14 -8.43 13.55
C ARG A 489 -30.63 -8.57 13.27
N ALA A 490 -29.92 -7.44 13.15
CA ALA A 490 -28.45 -7.42 13.04
C ALA A 490 -27.75 -8.06 14.25
N VAL A 491 -28.26 -7.83 15.47
CA VAL A 491 -27.71 -8.40 16.71
C VAL A 491 -27.95 -9.91 16.76
N TYR A 492 -29.12 -10.38 16.30
CA TYR A 492 -29.40 -11.82 16.22
C TYR A 492 -28.52 -12.54 15.20
N ARG A 493 -28.25 -11.90 14.05
CA ARG A 493 -27.28 -12.42 13.07
C ARG A 493 -25.86 -12.47 13.63
N GLN A 494 -25.48 -11.53 14.48
CA GLN A 494 -24.20 -11.56 15.17
C GLN A 494 -24.11 -12.73 16.16
N ILE A 495 -25.17 -13.01 16.93
CA ILE A 495 -25.26 -14.21 17.80
C ILE A 495 -25.13 -15.48 16.96
N ALA A 496 -25.89 -15.59 15.87
CA ALA A 496 -25.83 -16.72 14.94
C ALA A 496 -24.40 -16.92 14.40
N LYS A 497 -23.70 -15.84 14.01
CA LYS A 497 -22.32 -15.90 13.54
C LYS A 497 -21.37 -16.43 14.62
N GLN A 498 -21.51 -15.99 15.87
CA GLN A 498 -20.65 -16.49 16.95
C GLN A 498 -20.94 -17.95 17.31
N LEU A 499 -22.20 -18.39 17.26
CA LEU A 499 -22.53 -19.79 17.51
C LEU A 499 -22.03 -20.72 16.39
N ARG A 500 -22.01 -20.27 15.13
CA ARG A 500 -21.32 -21.00 14.04
C ARG A 500 -19.85 -21.20 14.36
N ARG A 501 -19.18 -20.13 14.80
CA ARG A 501 -17.77 -20.18 15.17
C ARG A 501 -17.52 -21.10 16.37
N TYR A 502 -18.43 -21.09 17.34
CA TYR A 502 -18.38 -22.00 18.49
C TYR A 502 -18.50 -23.47 18.04
N ALA A 503 -19.46 -23.77 17.16
CA ALA A 503 -19.64 -25.10 16.58
C ALA A 503 -18.42 -25.56 15.76
N ASP A 504 -17.80 -24.65 15.00
CA ASP A 504 -16.61 -24.96 14.19
C ASP A 504 -15.37 -25.28 15.04
N VAL A 505 -15.27 -24.70 16.25
CA VAL A 505 -14.10 -24.86 17.15
C VAL A 505 -14.27 -26.04 18.09
N PHE A 506 -15.47 -26.26 18.63
CA PHE A 506 -15.77 -27.34 19.57
C PHE A 506 -16.61 -28.42 18.89
N ASP A 507 -17.93 -28.22 18.88
CA ASP A 507 -18.90 -29.13 18.28
C ASP A 507 -20.30 -28.47 18.21
N THR A 508 -21.15 -29.01 17.34
CA THR A 508 -22.52 -28.50 17.12
C THR A 508 -23.42 -28.70 18.34
N ASP A 509 -23.20 -29.74 19.16
CA ASP A 509 -24.05 -30.06 20.31
C ASP A 509 -23.84 -29.09 21.47
N SER A 510 -22.59 -28.75 21.77
CA SER A 510 -22.24 -27.69 22.71
C SER A 510 -22.78 -26.34 22.23
N ALA A 511 -22.72 -26.05 20.91
CA ALA A 511 -23.32 -24.83 20.35
C ALA A 511 -24.86 -24.79 20.49
N ARG A 512 -25.54 -25.95 20.35
CA ARG A 512 -27.00 -26.09 20.60
C ARG A 512 -27.35 -25.75 22.04
N LEU A 513 -26.56 -26.22 23.01
CA LEU A 513 -26.78 -25.92 24.43
C LEU A 513 -26.70 -24.41 24.71
N VAL A 514 -25.73 -23.71 24.11
CA VAL A 514 -25.63 -22.25 24.22
C VAL A 514 -26.83 -21.56 23.54
N ALA A 515 -27.24 -22.02 22.36
CA ALA A 515 -28.40 -21.47 21.65
C ALA A 515 -29.71 -21.63 22.44
N ASP A 516 -29.93 -22.80 23.04
CA ASP A 516 -31.11 -23.09 23.86
C ASP A 516 -31.15 -22.23 25.13
N LEU A 517 -29.99 -21.98 25.75
CA LEU A 517 -29.88 -21.07 26.90
C LEU A 517 -30.30 -19.64 26.52
N ILE A 518 -29.82 -19.14 25.38
CA ILE A 518 -30.17 -17.79 24.87
C ILE A 518 -31.68 -17.70 24.56
N ILE A 519 -32.26 -18.73 23.93
CA ILE A 519 -33.70 -18.75 23.60
C ILE A 519 -34.56 -18.83 24.85
N ARG A 520 -34.17 -19.63 25.86
CA ARG A 520 -34.88 -19.71 27.15
C ARG A 520 -34.89 -18.38 27.89
N ARG A 521 -33.82 -17.60 27.77
CA ARG A 521 -33.71 -16.25 28.34
C ARG A 521 -34.63 -15.24 27.63
N TYR A 522 -34.89 -15.44 26.33
CA TYR A 522 -35.68 -14.53 25.49
C TYR A 522 -36.82 -15.25 24.74
N PRO A 523 -37.82 -15.82 25.44
CA PRO A 523 -38.85 -16.67 24.83
C PRO A 523 -39.78 -15.93 23.85
N ASN A 524 -39.92 -14.61 24.03
CA ASN A 524 -40.83 -13.74 23.25
C ASN A 524 -40.18 -13.11 22.00
N ARG A 525 -39.05 -13.65 21.51
CA ARG A 525 -38.32 -13.13 20.34
C ARG A 525 -38.32 -14.14 19.18
N PRO A 526 -39.38 -14.18 18.34
CA PRO A 526 -39.49 -15.17 17.26
C PRO A 526 -38.40 -15.01 16.20
N ALA A 527 -38.01 -13.77 15.86
CA ALA A 527 -36.94 -13.50 14.90
C ALA A 527 -35.56 -14.02 15.35
N LEU A 528 -35.30 -14.10 16.67
CA LEU A 528 -34.08 -14.71 17.19
C LEU A 528 -34.11 -16.23 17.01
N ARG A 529 -35.27 -16.86 17.24
CA ARG A 529 -35.44 -18.32 17.04
C ARG A 529 -35.27 -18.72 15.58
N GLU A 530 -35.76 -17.88 14.66
CA GLU A 530 -35.60 -18.06 13.21
C GLU A 530 -34.12 -18.01 12.81
N GLU A 531 -33.38 -17.00 13.26
CA GLU A 531 -31.94 -16.84 12.96
C GLU A 531 -31.06 -17.93 13.60
N LEU A 532 -31.52 -18.60 14.67
CA LEU A 532 -30.82 -19.70 15.33
C LEU A 532 -31.26 -21.10 14.88
N ALA A 533 -32.24 -21.19 13.96
CA ALA A 533 -32.79 -22.47 13.51
C ALA A 533 -31.76 -23.39 12.86
N PHE A 534 -30.73 -22.82 12.22
CA PHE A 534 -29.67 -23.58 11.53
C PHE A 534 -28.82 -24.48 12.46
N ILE A 535 -28.82 -24.23 13.77
CA ILE A 535 -28.09 -25.05 14.75
C ILE A 535 -28.96 -26.21 15.26
N ARG A 536 -30.28 -26.15 15.07
CA ARG A 536 -31.24 -27.11 15.64
C ARG A 536 -31.63 -28.25 14.70
N GLY A 537 -31.32 -28.15 13.41
CA GLY A 537 -31.29 -29.29 12.49
C GLY A 537 -30.05 -30.14 12.77
#